data_AF-A0A653NYB9-F1
#
_entry.id   AF-A0A653NYB9-F1
#
_cell.length_a   1.000
_cell.length_b   1.000
_cell.length_c   1.000
_cell.angle_alpha   90.00
_cell.angle_beta   90.00
_cell.angle_gamma   90.00
#
_symmetry.space_group_name_H-M   'P 1'
#
loop_
_entity.id
_entity.type
_entity.pdbx_description
1 polymer ?
#
loop_
_entity_poly.entity_id
_entity_poly.type
_entity_poly.pdbx_seq_one_letter_code
_entity_poly.pdbx_strand_id
1 'polypeptide(L)'
;MTAGWTLEDVPRRLSWPALHAFVTHLKPDSALGWLVDPQAALWVSGANATSLLASIGHRLDILAWQPTKNGQKGRKPPEPWETPWVKSKKRRTIGAGPIPASEWEAFWDGGK
;
A
#
# COMPACT_ATOMS: atom_id res chain seq x y z
N MET A 1 -1.42 25.55 21.08
CA MET A 1 -0.50 24.57 21.69
C MET A 1 0.23 23.87 20.55
N THR A 2 1.49 24.23 20.30
CA THR A 2 2.35 23.53 19.33
C THR A 2 2.81 22.22 19.98
N ALA A 3 2.21 21.11 19.57
CA ALA A 3 2.60 19.79 20.03
C ALA A 3 3.79 19.30 19.20
N GLY A 4 4.99 19.30 19.80
CA GLY A 4 6.19 18.73 19.20
C GLY A 4 7.45 19.15 19.96
N TRP A 5 8.32 18.19 20.27
CA TRP A 5 9.69 18.47 20.72
C TRP A 5 10.57 18.78 19.50
N THR A 6 11.50 19.71 19.64
CA THR A 6 12.47 20.06 18.60
C THR A 6 13.86 19.54 18.97
N LEU A 7 14.83 19.65 18.04
CA LEU A 7 16.21 19.28 18.34
C LEU A 7 16.82 20.15 19.46
N GLU A 8 16.31 21.36 19.68
CA GLU A 8 16.76 22.28 20.73
C GLU A 8 16.41 21.80 22.14
N ASP A 9 15.44 20.89 22.26
CA ASP A 9 15.08 20.27 23.55
C ASP A 9 16.14 19.27 24.05
N VAL A 10 17.19 18.99 23.27
CA VAL A 10 18.30 18.08 23.63
C VAL A 10 19.51 18.89 24.12
N PRO A 11 20.10 18.57 25.30
CA PRO A 11 19.80 17.45 26.19
C PRO A 11 18.79 17.76 27.31
N ARG A 12 18.29 19.01 27.39
CA ARG A 12 17.61 19.53 28.60
C ARG A 12 16.32 18.81 28.95
N ARG A 13 15.52 18.46 27.94
CA ARG A 13 14.22 17.77 28.06
C ARG A 13 14.28 16.34 27.54
N LEU A 14 15.11 16.08 26.53
CA LEU A 14 15.37 14.76 25.98
C LEU A 14 16.88 14.49 26.04
N SER A 15 17.31 13.42 26.69
CA SER A 15 18.74 13.10 26.79
C SER A 15 19.32 12.61 25.45
N TRP A 16 20.62 12.79 25.23
CA TRP A 16 21.31 12.24 24.06
C TRP A 16 21.11 10.73 23.88
N PRO A 17 21.20 9.89 24.93
CA PRO A 17 20.89 8.46 24.81
C PRO A 17 19.45 8.19 24.37
N ALA A 18 18.48 9.00 24.83
CA ALA A 18 17.09 8.84 24.45
C ALA A 18 16.86 9.21 22.97
N LEU A 19 17.47 10.30 22.49
CA LEU A 19 17.46 10.65 21.06
C LEU A 19 18.12 9.55 20.23
N HIS A 20 19.27 9.04 20.68
CA HIS A 20 19.99 7.96 19.99
C HIS A 20 19.10 6.71 19.90
N ALA A 21 18.54 6.25 21.02
CA ALA A 21 17.63 5.10 21.04
C ALA A 21 16.43 5.29 20.09
N PHE A 22 15.85 6.50 20.04
CA PHE A 22 14.79 6.82 19.10
C PHE A 22 15.25 6.66 17.64
N VAL A 23 16.38 7.27 17.27
CA VAL A 23 16.93 7.22 15.91
C VAL A 23 17.31 5.80 15.49
N THR A 24 17.93 5.02 16.37
CA THR A 24 18.38 3.65 16.08
C THR A 24 17.21 2.68 15.85
N HIS A 25 16.05 2.95 16.44
CA HIS A 25 14.87 2.09 16.33
C HIS A 25 13.76 2.66 15.42
N LEU A 26 14.06 3.72 14.67
CA LEU A 26 13.17 4.17 13.60
C LEU A 26 13.01 3.06 12.55
N LYS A 27 11.81 2.97 11.99
CA LYS A 27 11.57 2.04 10.88
C LYS A 27 12.44 2.43 9.68
N PRO A 28 12.90 1.46 8.87
CA PRO A 28 13.69 1.73 7.67
C PRO A 28 12.98 2.62 6.64
N ASP A 29 11.65 2.61 6.62
CA ASP A 29 10.81 3.43 5.74
C ASP A 29 10.45 4.81 6.35
N SER A 30 11.05 5.18 7.48
CA SER A 30 10.92 6.51 8.08
C SER A 30 11.57 7.60 7.22
N ALA A 31 11.18 8.86 7.42
CA ALA A 31 11.77 10.00 6.69
C ALA A 31 13.30 10.07 6.84
N LEU A 32 13.84 9.70 8.00
CA LEU A 32 15.28 9.61 8.20
C LEU A 32 15.89 8.44 7.41
N GLY A 33 15.24 7.28 7.42
CA GLY A 33 15.68 6.13 6.61
C GLY A 33 15.74 6.46 5.12
N TRP A 34 14.73 7.16 4.60
CA TRP A 34 14.71 7.67 3.22
C TRP A 34 15.83 8.67 2.91
N LEU A 35 16.24 9.47 3.88
CA LEU A 35 17.35 10.41 3.71
C LEU A 35 18.70 9.70 3.68
N VAL A 36 18.88 8.69 4.53
CA VAL A 36 20.15 7.96 4.71
C VAL A 36 20.37 6.94 3.59
N ASP A 37 19.34 6.14 3.28
CA ASP A 37 19.39 5.13 2.23
C ASP A 37 18.03 5.05 1.49
N PRO A 38 17.83 5.90 0.47
CA PRO A 38 16.58 5.91 -0.30
C PRO A 38 16.29 4.58 -0.98
N GLN A 39 17.33 3.83 -1.37
CA GLN A 39 17.16 2.56 -2.07
C GLN A 39 16.63 1.50 -1.10
N ALA A 40 17.26 1.31 0.05
CA ALA A 40 16.77 0.35 1.04
C ALA A 40 15.36 0.72 1.55
N ALA A 41 15.10 2.00 1.82
CA ALA A 41 13.80 2.47 2.30
C ALA A 41 12.67 2.17 1.30
N LEU A 42 12.93 2.30 -0.01
CA LEU A 42 11.96 1.96 -1.07
C LEU A 42 11.54 0.48 -1.00
N TRP A 43 12.50 -0.42 -0.84
CA TRP A 43 12.24 -1.86 -0.85
C TRP A 43 11.63 -2.38 0.45
N VAL A 44 11.96 -1.76 1.59
CA VAL A 44 11.50 -2.19 2.92
C VAL A 44 10.18 -1.53 3.33
N SER A 45 9.75 -0.47 2.65
CA SER A 45 8.43 0.12 2.83
C SER A 45 7.36 -0.96 2.79
N GLY A 46 6.58 -1.07 3.87
CA GLY A 46 5.57 -2.14 4.02
C GLY A 46 4.58 -2.15 2.85
N ALA A 47 4.25 -0.98 2.31
CA ALA A 47 3.42 -0.83 1.12
C ALA A 47 4.01 -1.52 -0.12
N ASN A 48 5.30 -1.29 -0.38
CA ASN A 48 5.99 -1.81 -1.55
C ASN A 48 6.30 -3.29 -1.41
N ALA A 49 6.78 -3.71 -0.24
CA ALA A 49 7.06 -5.11 0.05
C ALA A 49 5.80 -5.98 -0.10
N THR A 50 4.66 -5.56 0.49
CA THR A 50 3.40 -6.29 0.35
C THR A 50 2.92 -6.33 -1.11
N SER A 51 3.03 -5.21 -1.84
CA SER A 51 2.61 -5.16 -3.25
C SER A 51 3.49 -6.03 -4.16
N LEU A 52 4.78 -6.07 -3.89
CA LEU A 52 5.74 -6.92 -4.61
C LEU A 52 5.44 -8.40 -4.35
N LEU A 53 5.25 -8.78 -3.08
CA LEU A 53 4.92 -10.15 -2.70
C LEU A 53 3.60 -10.60 -3.30
N ALA A 54 2.57 -9.76 -3.28
CA ALA A 54 1.30 -10.04 -3.95
C ALA A 54 1.47 -10.24 -5.46
N SER A 55 2.33 -9.44 -6.10
CA SER A 55 2.63 -9.58 -7.53
C SER A 55 3.38 -10.87 -7.85
N ILE A 56 4.31 -11.28 -6.98
CA ILE A 56 5.03 -12.55 -7.10
C ILE A 56 4.06 -13.72 -6.93
N GLY A 57 3.24 -13.71 -5.86
CA GLY A 57 2.23 -14.73 -5.60
C GLY A 57 1.27 -14.90 -6.77
N HIS A 58 0.74 -13.80 -7.28
CA HIS A 58 -0.16 -13.84 -8.44
C HIS A 58 0.52 -14.40 -9.70
N ARG A 59 1.80 -14.09 -9.96
CA ARG A 59 2.55 -14.67 -11.09
C ARG A 59 2.73 -16.18 -10.92
N LEU A 60 2.95 -16.66 -9.69
CA LEU A 60 3.03 -18.09 -9.41
C LEU A 60 1.68 -18.79 -9.64
N ASP A 61 0.57 -18.16 -9.23
CA ASP A 61 -0.77 -18.68 -9.52
C ASP A 61 -1.02 -18.80 -11.03
N ILE A 62 -0.62 -17.79 -11.81
CA ILE A 62 -0.70 -17.83 -13.27
C ILE A 62 0.14 -18.97 -13.84
N LEU A 63 1.38 -19.12 -13.38
CA LEU A 63 2.27 -20.20 -13.83
C LEU A 63 1.70 -21.58 -13.53
N ALA A 64 1.08 -21.77 -12.35
CA ALA A 64 0.39 -22.99 -12.00
C ALA A 64 -0.90 -23.22 -12.81
N TRP A 65 -1.60 -22.16 -13.18
CA TRP A 65 -2.83 -22.21 -13.98
C TRP A 65 -2.57 -22.50 -15.46
N GLN A 66 -1.51 -21.96 -16.06
CA GLN A 66 -1.18 -22.10 -17.49
C GLN A 66 -1.21 -23.54 -18.04
N PRO A 67 -0.66 -24.57 -17.36
CA PRO A 67 -0.69 -25.95 -17.86
C PRO A 67 -2.06 -26.63 -17.73
N THR A 68 -3.03 -26.05 -17.02
CA THR A 68 -4.36 -26.65 -16.85
C THR A 68 -5.16 -26.61 -18.17
N LYS A 69 -6.20 -27.45 -18.29
CA LYS A 69 -7.13 -27.40 -19.44
C LYS A 69 -7.77 -26.01 -19.63
N ASN A 70 -7.97 -25.28 -18.54
CA ASN A 70 -8.48 -23.91 -18.56
C ASN A 70 -7.41 -22.92 -19.01
N GLY A 71 -6.18 -23.07 -18.50
CA GLY A 71 -4.99 -22.32 -18.92
C GLY A 71 -4.72 -22.41 -20.42
N GLN A 72 -4.69 -23.64 -20.95
CA GLN A 72 -4.51 -23.89 -22.39
C GLN A 72 -5.59 -23.26 -23.27
N LYS A 73 -6.80 -23.07 -22.73
CA LYS A 73 -7.93 -22.44 -23.42
C LYS A 73 -8.10 -20.96 -23.09
N GLY A 74 -7.21 -20.38 -22.28
CA GLY A 74 -7.29 -18.97 -21.83
C GLY A 74 -8.51 -18.65 -20.97
N ARG A 75 -9.08 -19.62 -20.25
CA ARG A 75 -10.32 -19.46 -19.47
C ARG A 75 -10.06 -19.36 -17.98
N LYS A 76 -10.80 -18.48 -17.30
CA LYS A 76 -10.78 -18.32 -15.83
C LYS A 76 -9.35 -18.19 -15.27
N PRO A 77 -8.58 -17.17 -15.69
CA PRO A 77 -7.29 -16.90 -15.06
C PRO A 77 -7.49 -16.57 -13.57
N PRO A 78 -6.48 -16.85 -12.71
CA PRO A 78 -6.48 -16.38 -11.33
C PRO A 78 -6.70 -14.87 -11.26
N GLU A 79 -7.41 -14.39 -10.24
CA GLU A 79 -7.54 -12.95 -9.99
C GLU A 79 -6.26 -12.41 -9.31
N PRO A 80 -5.85 -11.17 -9.61
CA PRO A 80 -4.78 -10.51 -8.85
C PRO A 80 -5.13 -10.43 -7.36
N TRP A 81 -4.14 -10.67 -6.50
CA TRP A 81 -4.32 -10.51 -5.07
C TRP A 81 -4.59 -9.04 -4.71
N GLU A 82 -5.45 -8.81 -3.72
CA GLU A 82 -5.73 -7.47 -3.24
C GLU A 82 -4.51 -6.92 -2.48
N THR A 83 -4.15 -5.67 -2.75
CA THR A 83 -3.10 -4.97 -2.01
C THR A 83 -3.67 -3.70 -1.37
N PRO A 84 -3.12 -3.21 -0.25
CA PRO A 84 -3.69 -2.09 0.50
C PRO A 84 -3.91 -0.80 -0.33
N TRP A 85 -3.14 -0.65 -1.42
CA TRP A 85 -3.11 0.57 -2.24
C TRP A 85 -3.69 0.39 -3.64
N VAL A 86 -3.92 -0.86 -4.08
CA VAL A 86 -4.62 -1.15 -5.33
C VAL A 86 -6.10 -1.31 -5.01
N LYS A 87 -6.90 -0.31 -5.38
CA LYS A 87 -8.36 -0.38 -5.27
C LYS A 87 -8.84 -1.62 -6.01
N SER A 88 -9.54 -2.52 -5.32
CA SER A 88 -10.08 -3.72 -5.96
C SER A 88 -10.97 -3.30 -7.14
N LYS A 89 -10.86 -4.02 -8.27
CA LYS A 89 -11.75 -3.81 -9.43
C LYS A 89 -13.22 -4.13 -9.10
N LYS A 90 -13.49 -4.73 -7.93
CA LYS A 90 -14.83 -5.03 -7.43
C LYS A 90 -15.49 -3.81 -6.79
N ARG A 91 -14.77 -2.69 -6.62
CA ARG A 91 -15.41 -1.42 -6.27
C ARG A 91 -16.09 -0.86 -7.51
N ARG A 92 -17.41 -1.04 -7.58
CA ARG A 92 -18.28 -0.39 -8.57
C ARG A 92 -18.07 1.12 -8.48
N THR A 93 -17.33 1.69 -9.42
CA THR A 93 -17.19 3.15 -9.55
C THR A 93 -18.47 3.68 -10.18
N ILE A 94 -19.39 4.19 -9.35
CA ILE A 94 -20.56 4.92 -9.82
C ILE A 94 -20.05 6.18 -10.56
N GLY A 95 -20.48 6.39 -11.81
CA GLY A 95 -20.10 7.55 -12.63
C GLY A 95 -19.04 7.33 -13.73
N ALA A 96 -18.61 6.09 -14.01
CA ALA A 96 -17.72 5.80 -15.13
C ALA A 96 -18.40 5.86 -16.52
N GLY A 97 -19.73 6.02 -16.57
CA GLY A 97 -20.54 6.19 -17.76
C GLY A 97 -21.82 6.97 -17.43
N PRO A 98 -22.72 7.21 -18.42
CA PRO A 98 -24.00 7.86 -18.15
C PRO A 98 -24.74 7.09 -17.06
N ILE A 99 -25.06 7.77 -15.96
CA ILE A 99 -25.76 7.18 -14.83
C ILE A 99 -27.18 6.85 -15.31
N PRO A 100 -27.62 5.58 -15.30
CA PRO A 100 -29.01 5.24 -15.61
C PRO A 100 -29.94 5.99 -14.66
N ALA A 101 -31.09 6.46 -15.14
CA ALA A 101 -32.04 7.21 -14.31
C ALA A 101 -32.43 6.46 -13.01
N SER A 102 -32.41 5.12 -13.04
CA SER A 102 -32.67 4.25 -11.89
C SER A 102 -31.59 4.27 -10.80
N GLU A 103 -30.42 4.84 -11.08
CA GLU A 103 -29.27 4.87 -10.18
C GLU A 103 -28.91 6.29 -9.71
N TRP A 104 -29.72 7.29 -10.13
CA TRP A 104 -29.49 8.70 -9.84
C TRP A 104 -29.55 9.02 -8.34
N GLU A 105 -30.55 8.48 -7.63
CA GLU A 105 -30.71 8.72 -6.19
C GLU A 105 -29.52 8.18 -5.38
N ALA A 106 -29.05 6.97 -5.70
CA ALA A 106 -27.91 6.35 -5.03
C ALA A 106 -26.58 7.09 -5.28
N PHE A 107 -26.44 7.72 -6.45
CA PHE A 107 -25.30 8.59 -6.75
C PHE A 107 -25.36 9.90 -5.96
N TRP A 108 -26.53 10.55 -5.92
CA TRP A 108 -26.73 11.82 -5.22
C TRP A 108 -26.51 11.71 -3.71
N ASP A 109 -26.89 10.59 -3.11
CA ASP A 109 -26.67 10.30 -1.68
C ASP A 109 -25.25 9.80 -1.34
N GLY A 110 -24.29 9.94 -2.27
CA GLY A 110 -22.87 9.73 -1.99
C GLY A 110 -22.37 8.29 -2.12
N GLY A 111 -23.15 7.38 -2.73
CA GLY A 111 -22.71 6.05 -3.15
C GLY A 111 -22.18 5.15 -2.04
N LYS A 112 -23.02 4.23 -1.53
CA LYS A 112 -22.53 3.04 -0.80
C LYS A 112 -22.25 1.89 -1.75
#